data_AF-A0A813E627-F1
#
_entry.id   AF-A0A813E627-F1
#
_cell.length_a   1.000
_cell.length_b   1.000
_cell.length_c   1.000
_cell.angle_alpha   90.00
_cell.angle_beta   90.00
_cell.angle_gamma   90.00
#
_symmetry.space_group_name_H-M   'P 1'
#
loop_
_entity.id
_entity.type
_entity.pdbx_description
1 polymer ?
#
loop_
_entity_poly.entity_id
_entity_poly.type
_entity_poly.pdbx_seq_one_letter_code
_entity_poly.pdbx_strand_id
1 'polypeptide(L)'
;MQSGWQMCDPHQLYTLASVFEEKAKSNHVRVVYAREHLKSNDLQPSRHATRDKLTKEECEEHQTLAKFIAMRQEVTDFYSQYPKQTWKNVLSLGDMPYEHDAVQELAYRRVTPKGKRERLRTKSIILPSGPSMSEILLRLHFCGAMLAAYVQFDGDFDLDLRANDPLASIGEALNLSALAALPFSRHAWGRQCDHASIPKSLETLLDAVYQAEPLRSFRRPL
;
A
#
# COMPACT_ATOMS: atom_id res chain seq x y z
N MET A 1 -15.79 -1.32 -30.66
CA MET A 1 -14.54 -0.54 -30.70
C MET A 1 -13.45 -1.41 -30.10
N GLN A 2 -12.53 -1.94 -30.92
CA GLN A 2 -11.37 -2.71 -30.46
C GLN A 2 -10.32 -1.69 -30.01
N SER A 3 -10.11 -1.55 -28.70
CA SER A 3 -8.95 -0.83 -28.18
C SER A 3 -7.71 -1.65 -28.53
N GLY A 4 -6.95 -1.18 -29.52
CA GLY A 4 -5.67 -1.76 -29.89
C GLY A 4 -4.68 -1.55 -28.75
N TRP A 5 -4.53 -2.56 -27.88
CA TRP A 5 -3.40 -2.63 -26.95
C TRP A 5 -2.15 -2.84 -27.80
N GLN A 6 -1.48 -1.73 -28.13
CA GLN A 6 -0.17 -1.79 -28.75
C GLN A 6 0.77 -2.41 -27.71
N MET A 7 1.07 -3.71 -27.87
CA MET A 7 1.96 -4.43 -26.96
C MET A 7 3.29 -3.68 -26.89
N CYS A 8 3.63 -3.19 -25.70
CA CYS A 8 4.99 -2.70 -25.44
C CYS A 8 5.96 -3.84 -25.73
N ASP A 9 7.09 -3.51 -26.37
CA ASP A 9 8.16 -4.45 -26.62
C ASP A 9 8.56 -5.14 -25.29
N PRO A 10 8.50 -6.47 -25.20
CA PRO A 10 8.91 -7.20 -24.00
C PRO A 10 10.29 -6.78 -23.47
N HIS A 11 11.23 -6.41 -24.34
CA HIS A 11 12.56 -5.93 -23.94
C HIS A 11 12.51 -4.61 -23.15
N GLN A 12 11.58 -3.71 -23.48
CA GLN A 12 11.39 -2.47 -22.71
C GLN A 12 10.87 -2.76 -21.31
N LEU A 13 9.99 -3.76 -21.14
CA LEU A 13 9.48 -4.17 -19.83
C LEU A 13 10.58 -4.73 -18.94
N TYR A 14 11.46 -5.59 -19.47
CA TYR A 14 12.61 -6.11 -18.72
C TYR A 14 13.59 -5.00 -18.29
N THR A 15 13.83 -4.04 -19.17
CA THR A 15 14.74 -2.91 -18.89
C THR A 15 14.17 -2.01 -17.78
N LEU A 16 12.86 -1.72 -17.81
CA LEU A 16 12.22 -0.93 -16.76
C LEU A 16 12.20 -1.67 -15.42
N ALA A 17 11.95 -2.99 -15.43
CA ALA A 17 11.97 -3.81 -14.22
C ALA A 17 13.36 -3.82 -13.57
N SER A 18 14.44 -3.97 -14.34
CA SER A 18 15.81 -3.97 -13.80
C SER A 18 16.21 -2.62 -13.20
N VAL A 19 15.87 -1.51 -13.86
CA VAL A 19 16.10 -0.16 -13.34
C VAL A 19 15.32 0.08 -12.04
N PHE A 20 14.08 -0.40 -11.97
CA PHE A 20 13.28 -0.32 -10.76
C PHE A 20 13.91 -1.12 -9.62
N GLU A 21 14.35 -2.35 -9.86
CA GLU A 21 15.01 -3.18 -8.85
C GLU A 21 16.33 -2.57 -8.35
N GLU A 22 17.13 -2.01 -9.25
CA GLU A 22 18.38 -1.33 -8.87
C GLU A 22 18.12 -0.14 -7.97
N LYS A 23 17.14 0.70 -8.33
CA LYS A 23 16.74 1.86 -7.53
C LYS A 23 16.04 1.46 -6.23
N ALA A 24 15.32 0.35 -6.21
CA ALA A 24 14.75 -0.20 -4.98
C ALA A 24 15.88 -0.62 -4.02
N LYS A 25 16.88 -1.35 -4.51
CA LYS A 25 18.06 -1.76 -3.73
C LYS A 25 18.83 -0.56 -3.17
N SER A 26 19.05 0.48 -3.97
CA SER A 26 19.75 1.69 -3.49
C SER A 26 19.01 2.38 -2.34
N ASN A 27 17.68 2.27 -2.29
CA ASN A 27 16.83 2.86 -1.25
C ASN A 27 16.46 1.88 -0.12
N HIS A 28 17.11 0.71 -0.07
CA HIS A 28 16.84 -0.35 0.92
C HIS A 28 15.39 -0.87 0.86
N VAL A 29 14.78 -0.77 -0.32
CA VAL A 29 13.46 -1.35 -0.60
C VAL A 29 13.67 -2.78 -1.08
N ARG A 30 13.16 -3.74 -0.31
CA ARG A 30 13.22 -5.16 -0.63
C ARG A 30 12.00 -5.54 -1.49
N VAL A 31 12.25 -6.19 -2.62
CA VAL A 31 11.20 -6.79 -3.47
C VAL A 31 11.00 -8.24 -3.02
N VAL A 32 9.75 -8.61 -2.76
CA VAL A 32 9.40 -9.92 -2.22
C VAL A 32 8.21 -10.49 -2.98
N TYR A 33 8.39 -11.68 -3.54
CA TYR A 33 7.33 -12.40 -4.23
C TYR A 33 6.60 -13.30 -3.24
N ALA A 34 5.39 -12.92 -2.85
CA ALA A 34 4.61 -13.63 -1.82
C ALA A 34 4.45 -15.13 -2.10
N ARG A 35 4.37 -15.51 -3.38
CA ARG A 35 4.23 -16.90 -3.81
C ARG A 35 5.45 -17.77 -3.46
N GLU A 36 6.64 -17.19 -3.36
CA GLU A 36 7.87 -17.92 -3.01
C GLU A 36 7.91 -18.32 -1.53
N HIS A 37 7.08 -17.69 -0.70
CA HIS A 37 6.99 -17.98 0.73
C HIS A 37 6.02 -19.12 1.07
N LEU A 38 5.19 -19.57 0.12
CA LEU A 38 4.30 -20.71 0.32
C LEU A 38 5.10 -22.02 0.27
N LYS A 39 5.12 -22.78 1.37
CA LYS A 39 5.61 -24.17 1.33
C LYS A 39 4.48 -25.07 0.84
N SER A 40 4.85 -26.20 0.23
CA SER A 40 3.89 -27.22 -0.23
C SER A 40 2.94 -27.69 0.88
N ASN A 41 3.37 -27.62 2.14
CA ASN A 41 2.62 -28.06 3.31
C ASN A 41 1.73 -26.96 3.92
N ASP A 42 1.95 -25.69 3.56
CA ASP A 42 1.14 -24.57 4.07
C ASP A 42 -0.22 -24.50 3.36
N LEU A 43 -0.29 -25.06 2.15
CA LEU A 43 -1.53 -25.27 1.44
C LEU A 43 -2.23 -26.45 2.09
N GLN A 44 -3.35 -26.22 2.78
CA GLN A 44 -4.21 -27.33 3.17
C GLN A 44 -4.55 -28.09 1.87
N PRO A 45 -4.19 -29.38 1.76
CA PRO A 45 -4.57 -30.14 0.60
C PRO A 45 -6.07 -30.33 0.68
N SER A 46 -6.83 -29.50 -0.02
CA SER A 46 -8.12 -29.92 -0.57
C SER A 46 -7.80 -31.12 -1.44
N ARG A 47 -7.86 -32.32 -0.84
CA ARG A 47 -7.15 -33.55 -1.25
C ARG A 47 -7.37 -33.98 -2.71
N HIS A 48 -8.24 -33.32 -3.47
CA HIS A 48 -8.60 -33.69 -4.83
C HIS A 48 -8.83 -32.50 -5.79
N ALA A 49 -8.53 -31.26 -5.42
CA ALA A 49 -8.71 -30.13 -6.35
C ALA A 49 -7.49 -30.02 -7.28
N THR A 50 -7.65 -30.40 -8.54
CA THR A 50 -6.75 -29.94 -9.61
C THR A 50 -6.79 -28.41 -9.64
N ARG A 51 -5.64 -27.76 -9.84
CA ARG A 51 -5.49 -26.30 -9.82
C ARG A 51 -6.50 -25.55 -10.71
N ASP A 52 -6.98 -26.20 -11.77
CA ASP A 52 -7.99 -25.67 -12.70
C ASP A 52 -9.43 -25.63 -12.15
N LYS A 53 -9.66 -26.15 -10.93
CA LYS A 53 -11.00 -26.21 -10.31
C LYS A 53 -11.14 -25.36 -9.04
N LEU A 54 -10.15 -24.56 -8.69
CA LEU A 54 -10.28 -23.67 -7.54
C LEU A 54 -11.35 -22.62 -7.84
N THR A 55 -12.27 -22.44 -6.91
CA THR A 55 -13.23 -21.34 -6.93
C THR A 55 -12.48 -20.01 -6.78
N LYS A 56 -13.13 -18.91 -7.16
CA LYS A 56 -12.57 -17.57 -7.01
C LYS A 56 -12.24 -17.27 -5.55
N GLU A 57 -13.12 -17.66 -4.64
CA GLU A 57 -12.97 -17.46 -3.19
C GLU A 57 -11.76 -18.24 -2.65
N GLU A 58 -11.61 -19.51 -3.02
CA GLU A 58 -10.40 -20.28 -2.66
C GLU A 58 -9.12 -19.61 -3.22
N CYS A 59 -9.15 -19.08 -4.43
CA CYS A 59 -7.99 -18.38 -5.01
C CYS A 59 -7.63 -17.12 -4.21
N GLU A 60 -8.64 -16.34 -3.77
CA GLU A 60 -8.45 -15.15 -2.94
C GLU A 60 -7.88 -15.54 -1.56
N GLU A 61 -8.42 -16.56 -0.90
CA GLU A 61 -7.88 -17.09 0.36
C GLU A 61 -6.41 -17.53 0.24
N HIS A 62 -6.08 -18.22 -0.86
CA HIS A 62 -4.71 -18.64 -1.15
C HIS A 62 -3.77 -17.43 -1.32
N GLN A 63 -4.24 -16.38 -2.00
CA GLN A 63 -3.47 -15.14 -2.19
C GLN A 63 -3.29 -14.38 -0.88
N THR A 64 -4.34 -14.28 -0.06
CA THR A 64 -4.29 -13.70 1.28
C THR A 64 -3.28 -14.43 2.15
N LEU A 65 -3.31 -15.77 2.18
CA LEU A 65 -2.36 -16.57 2.95
C LEU A 65 -0.92 -16.36 2.48
N ALA A 66 -0.68 -16.37 1.17
CA ALA A 66 0.65 -16.14 0.60
C ALA A 66 1.20 -14.76 1.03
N LYS A 67 0.37 -13.72 0.89
CA LYS A 67 0.72 -12.34 1.29
C LYS A 67 0.96 -12.25 2.79
N PHE A 68 0.12 -12.85 3.62
CA PHE A 68 0.29 -12.88 5.08
C PHE A 68 1.63 -13.51 5.48
N ILE A 69 1.97 -14.68 4.93
CA ILE A 69 3.22 -15.38 5.27
C ILE A 69 4.43 -14.53 4.88
N ALA A 70 4.42 -13.95 3.68
CA ALA A 70 5.48 -13.08 3.20
C ALA A 70 5.60 -11.81 4.07
N MET A 71 4.50 -11.08 4.29
CA MET A 71 4.48 -9.90 5.15
C MET A 71 4.99 -10.20 6.56
N ARG A 72 4.56 -11.32 7.15
CA ARG A 72 5.00 -11.75 8.49
C ARG A 72 6.51 -11.98 8.53
N GLN A 73 7.06 -12.66 7.53
CA GLN A 73 8.50 -12.89 7.45
C GLN A 73 9.26 -11.56 7.33
N GLU A 74 8.84 -10.70 6.41
CA GLU A 74 9.51 -9.42 6.16
C GLU A 74 9.46 -8.46 7.34
N VAL A 75 8.30 -8.34 7.99
CA VAL A 75 8.17 -7.50 9.19
C VAL A 75 8.99 -8.08 10.34
N THR A 76 9.05 -9.41 10.47
CA THR A 76 9.92 -10.06 11.47
C THR A 76 11.39 -9.72 11.21
N ASP A 77 11.86 -9.93 9.99
CA ASP A 77 13.25 -9.69 9.59
C ASP A 77 13.62 -8.22 9.78
N PHE A 78 12.78 -7.31 9.27
CA PHE A 78 12.99 -5.87 9.36
C PHE A 78 13.06 -5.38 10.81
N TYR A 79 12.17 -5.82 11.70
CA TYR A 79 12.21 -5.36 13.08
C TYR A 79 13.25 -6.10 13.94
N SER A 80 13.70 -7.30 13.53
CA SER A 80 14.74 -8.04 14.24
C SER A 80 16.10 -7.31 14.26
N GLN A 81 16.36 -6.45 13.27
CA GLN A 81 17.58 -5.64 13.19
C GLN A 81 17.67 -4.53 14.25
N TYR A 82 16.57 -4.26 14.98
CA TYR A 82 16.51 -3.24 16.02
C TYR A 82 16.34 -3.87 17.41
N PRO A 83 17.43 -4.13 18.15
CA PRO A 83 17.37 -4.76 19.46
C PRO A 83 16.41 -4.02 20.40
N LYS A 84 15.67 -4.79 21.19
CA LYS A 84 14.68 -4.32 22.16
C LYS A 84 13.42 -3.66 21.57
N GLN A 85 13.38 -3.33 20.28
CA GLN A 85 12.16 -2.79 19.65
C GLN A 85 11.10 -3.89 19.42
N THR A 86 9.86 -3.45 19.27
CA THR A 86 8.72 -4.25 18.81
C THR A 86 8.26 -3.72 17.45
N TRP A 87 7.30 -4.37 16.81
CA TRP A 87 6.71 -3.82 15.60
C TRP A 87 5.96 -2.53 15.96
N LYS A 88 6.14 -1.48 15.15
CA LYS A 88 5.58 -0.16 15.44
C LYS A 88 4.53 0.26 14.44
N ASN A 89 4.89 0.27 13.15
CA ASN A 89 4.04 0.66 12.05
C ASN A 89 4.17 -0.37 10.92
N VAL A 90 3.04 -0.77 10.36
CA VAL A 90 2.93 -1.50 9.09
C VAL A 90 1.92 -0.75 8.23
N LEU A 91 2.36 -0.30 7.06
CA LEU A 91 1.54 0.41 6.08
C LEU A 91 1.43 -0.46 4.83
N SER A 92 0.20 -0.81 4.44
CA SER A 92 -0.14 -1.54 3.23
C SER A 92 -0.80 -0.59 2.23
N LEU A 93 -0.25 -0.53 1.01
CA LEU A 93 -0.81 0.19 -0.13
C LEU A 93 -0.97 -0.82 -1.26
N GLY A 94 -2.20 -1.13 -1.65
CA GLY A 94 -2.47 -2.20 -2.62
C GLY A 94 -3.82 -2.00 -3.30
N ASP A 95 -4.04 -2.59 -4.46
CA ASP A 95 -5.30 -2.49 -5.19
C ASP A 95 -6.22 -3.71 -5.01
N MET A 96 -5.74 -4.71 -4.26
CA MET A 96 -6.39 -6.00 -4.12
C MET A 96 -6.87 -6.27 -2.69
N PRO A 97 -8.11 -6.78 -2.50
CA PRO A 97 -8.67 -7.07 -1.18
C PRO A 97 -7.81 -8.02 -0.33
N TYR A 98 -7.23 -9.05 -0.95
CA TYR A 98 -6.40 -10.02 -0.24
C TYR A 98 -5.12 -9.43 0.37
N GLU A 99 -4.61 -8.31 -0.13
CA GLU A 99 -3.46 -7.60 0.46
C GLU A 99 -3.87 -6.84 1.72
N HIS A 100 -5.07 -6.26 1.67
CA HIS A 100 -5.72 -5.66 2.84
C HIS A 100 -5.97 -6.74 3.90
N ASP A 101 -6.61 -7.84 3.55
CA ASP A 101 -6.95 -8.89 4.53
C ASP A 101 -5.70 -9.52 5.15
N ALA A 102 -4.64 -9.68 4.35
CA ALA A 102 -3.36 -10.19 4.81
C ALA A 102 -2.71 -9.28 5.87
N VAL A 103 -2.81 -7.95 5.74
CA VAL A 103 -2.24 -7.02 6.74
C VAL A 103 -3.07 -6.98 8.02
N GLN A 104 -4.40 -7.13 7.91
CA GLN A 104 -5.27 -7.26 9.09
C GLN A 104 -4.95 -8.57 9.84
N GLU A 105 -4.80 -9.68 9.11
CA GLU A 105 -4.45 -10.96 9.69
C GLU A 105 -3.06 -10.95 10.34
N LEU A 106 -2.11 -10.20 9.75
CA LEU A 106 -0.79 -9.96 10.32
C LEU A 106 -0.88 -9.31 11.70
N ALA A 107 -1.72 -8.27 11.82
CA ALA A 107 -1.93 -7.57 13.07
C ALA A 107 -2.66 -8.44 14.11
N TYR A 108 -3.71 -9.14 13.68
CA TYR A 108 -4.51 -10.00 14.55
C TYR A 108 -3.72 -11.19 15.11
N ARG A 109 -2.93 -11.88 14.28
CA ARG A 109 -2.13 -13.05 14.69
C ARG A 109 -0.84 -12.69 15.43
N ARG A 110 -0.54 -11.40 15.62
CA ARG A 110 0.69 -10.96 16.28
C ARG A 110 0.66 -11.30 17.77
N VAL A 111 1.52 -12.24 18.16
CA VAL A 111 1.80 -12.52 19.58
C VAL A 111 2.89 -11.57 20.07
N THR A 112 2.53 -10.68 20.99
CA THR A 112 3.49 -9.78 21.64
C THR A 112 4.46 -10.58 22.52
N PRO A 113 5.78 -10.32 22.45
CA PRO A 113 6.75 -10.96 23.35
C PRO A 113 6.41 -10.70 24.83
N LYS A 114 6.48 -11.74 25.66
CA LYS A 114 6.16 -11.64 27.10
C LYS A 114 6.91 -10.49 27.77
N GLY A 115 6.18 -9.69 28.55
CA GLY A 115 6.75 -8.57 29.31
C GLY A 115 7.00 -7.29 28.51
N LYS A 116 6.66 -7.24 27.22
CA LYS A 116 6.68 -6.01 26.42
C LYS A 116 5.26 -5.51 26.16
N ARG A 117 5.07 -4.19 26.24
CA ARG A 117 3.88 -3.54 25.69
C ARG A 117 4.18 -3.20 24.23
N GLU A 118 3.52 -3.88 23.31
CA GLU A 118 3.61 -3.60 21.87
C GLU A 118 2.34 -2.84 21.46
N ARG A 119 2.53 -1.73 20.74
CA ARG A 119 1.45 -1.01 20.07
C ARG A 119 1.77 -1.02 18.59
N LEU A 120 1.40 -2.10 17.91
CA LEU A 120 1.47 -2.21 16.46
C LEU A 120 0.38 -1.32 15.87
N ARG A 121 0.76 -0.45 14.94
CA ARG A 121 -0.16 0.37 14.17
C ARG A 121 -0.25 -0.17 12.74
N THR A 122 -1.44 -0.53 12.33
CA THR A 122 -1.74 -1.11 11.03
C THR A 122 -2.54 -0.13 10.22
N LYS A 123 -2.01 0.19 9.04
CA LYS A 123 -2.57 1.20 8.14
C LYS A 123 -2.76 0.53 6.79
N SER A 124 -3.98 0.47 6.31
CA SER A 124 -4.30 -0.17 5.04
C SER A 124 -5.01 0.80 4.12
N ILE A 125 -4.59 0.86 2.86
CA ILE A 125 -5.20 1.68 1.82
C ILE A 125 -5.43 0.81 0.59
N ILE A 126 -6.70 0.54 0.28
CA ILE A 126 -7.12 -0.12 -0.95
C ILE A 126 -7.26 0.93 -2.05
N LEU A 127 -6.49 0.74 -3.12
CA LEU A 127 -6.46 1.59 -4.30
C LEU A 127 -7.41 1.04 -5.39
N PRO A 128 -7.89 1.89 -6.31
CA PRO A 128 -8.62 1.40 -7.49
C PRO A 128 -7.74 0.53 -8.40
N SER A 129 -8.29 -0.59 -8.88
CA SER A 129 -7.58 -1.50 -9.78
C SER A 129 -7.56 -0.99 -11.23
N GLY A 130 -6.63 -1.53 -12.02
CA GLY A 130 -6.48 -1.21 -13.44
C GLY A 130 -6.17 0.27 -13.76
N PRO A 131 -5.26 0.95 -13.04
CA PRO A 131 -4.99 2.35 -13.28
C PRO A 131 -4.32 2.61 -14.63
N SER A 132 -4.62 3.76 -15.25
CA SER A 132 -3.84 4.26 -16.37
C SER A 132 -2.45 4.75 -15.92
N MET A 133 -1.50 4.88 -16.84
CA MET A 133 -0.14 5.38 -16.52
C MET A 133 -0.19 6.75 -15.81
N SER A 134 -1.04 7.66 -16.29
CA SER A 134 -1.21 8.99 -15.68
C SER A 134 -1.75 8.91 -14.25
N GLU A 135 -2.64 7.95 -13.98
CA GLU A 135 -3.20 7.72 -12.65
C GLU A 135 -2.14 7.14 -11.70
N ILE A 136 -1.34 6.17 -12.17
CA ILE A 136 -0.21 5.61 -11.41
C ILE A 136 0.75 6.73 -10.98
N LEU A 137 1.14 7.60 -11.91
CA LEU A 137 2.05 8.71 -11.61
C LEU A 137 1.46 9.66 -10.56
N LEU A 138 0.22 10.10 -10.74
CA LEU A 138 -0.45 10.98 -9.78
C LEU A 138 -0.59 10.31 -8.40
N ARG A 139 -0.95 9.03 -8.34
CA ARG A 139 -1.03 8.26 -7.08
C ARG A 139 0.32 8.15 -6.40
N LEU A 140 1.39 7.79 -7.13
CA LEU A 140 2.72 7.66 -6.57
C LEU A 140 3.21 8.99 -6.00
N HIS A 141 2.97 10.10 -6.72
CA HIS A 141 3.30 11.43 -6.23
C HIS A 141 2.50 11.78 -4.96
N PHE A 142 1.19 11.56 -4.98
CA PHE A 142 0.32 11.82 -3.82
C PHE A 142 0.73 10.97 -2.60
N CYS A 143 0.91 9.66 -2.78
CA CYS A 143 1.34 8.74 -1.73
C CYS A 143 2.74 9.10 -1.20
N GLY A 144 3.66 9.52 -2.06
CA GLY A 144 4.99 9.99 -1.66
C GLY A 144 4.92 11.23 -0.77
N ALA A 145 4.08 12.20 -1.14
CA ALA A 145 3.85 13.40 -0.33
C ALA A 145 3.17 13.09 1.03
N MET A 146 2.23 12.14 1.04
CA MET A 146 1.47 11.76 2.23
C MET A 146 2.18 10.74 3.13
N LEU A 147 3.27 10.13 2.67
CA LEU A 147 3.94 9.03 3.39
C LEU A 147 4.33 9.42 4.82
N ALA A 148 4.85 10.64 5.02
CA ALA A 148 5.20 11.13 6.35
C ALA A 148 3.97 11.23 7.26
N ALA A 149 2.85 11.74 6.75
CA ALA A 149 1.60 11.83 7.49
C ALA A 149 1.06 10.44 7.86
N TYR A 150 1.09 9.48 6.92
CA TYR A 150 0.70 8.10 7.18
C TYR A 150 1.57 7.47 8.27
N VAL A 151 2.90 7.61 8.21
CA VAL A 151 3.79 6.98 9.18
C VAL A 151 3.69 7.61 10.57
N GLN A 152 3.48 8.94 10.64
CA GLN A 152 3.42 9.69 11.90
C GLN A 152 2.06 9.55 12.61
N PHE A 153 0.99 9.21 11.89
CA PHE A 153 -0.32 9.01 12.51
C PHE A 153 -0.28 7.92 13.59
N ASP A 154 -0.55 8.30 14.84
CA ASP A 154 -0.51 7.43 16.03
C ASP A 154 -1.80 6.61 16.19
N GLY A 155 -2.21 5.93 15.14
CA GLY A 155 -3.40 5.09 15.14
C GLY A 155 -3.41 4.10 13.98
N ASP A 156 -4.51 3.37 13.93
CA ASP A 156 -4.86 2.46 12.84
C ASP A 156 -5.85 3.18 11.93
N PHE A 157 -5.76 2.92 10.63
CA PHE A 157 -6.81 3.29 9.70
C PHE A 157 -6.90 2.24 8.61
N ASP A 158 -8.12 2.10 8.11
CA ASP A 158 -8.44 1.23 6.99
C ASP A 158 -9.27 2.04 6.00
N LEU A 159 -8.73 2.21 4.80
CA LEU A 159 -9.27 3.10 3.78
C LEU A 159 -9.52 2.33 2.49
N ASP A 160 -10.78 2.31 2.06
CA ASP A 160 -11.16 1.88 0.72
C ASP A 160 -11.38 3.11 -0.18
N LEU A 161 -10.36 3.45 -0.97
CA LEU A 161 -10.40 4.60 -1.88
C LEU A 161 -11.17 4.32 -3.19
N ARG A 162 -11.77 3.14 -3.33
CA ARG A 162 -12.62 2.78 -4.47
C ARG A 162 -14.02 3.36 -4.29
N ALA A 163 -14.55 3.33 -3.06
CA ALA A 163 -15.94 3.66 -2.77
C ALA A 163 -16.21 5.17 -2.61
N ASN A 164 -15.39 5.88 -1.85
CA ASN A 164 -15.67 7.28 -1.42
C ASN A 164 -14.69 8.30 -2.02
N ASP A 165 -14.96 9.61 -1.88
CA ASP A 165 -13.99 10.64 -2.31
C ASP A 165 -12.66 10.42 -1.57
N PRO A 166 -11.56 10.10 -2.30
CA PRO A 166 -10.33 9.66 -1.66
C PRO A 166 -9.73 10.71 -0.72
N LEU A 167 -9.82 12.00 -1.07
CA LEU A 167 -9.29 13.07 -0.24
C LEU A 167 -10.13 13.31 1.01
N ALA A 168 -11.45 13.25 0.90
CA ALA A 168 -12.32 13.31 2.07
C ALA A 168 -12.04 12.15 3.02
N SER A 169 -11.95 10.91 2.53
CA SER A 169 -11.69 9.73 3.37
C SER A 169 -10.33 9.77 4.05
N ILE A 170 -9.28 10.17 3.33
CA ILE A 170 -7.94 10.33 3.94
C ILE A 170 -7.93 11.50 4.93
N GLY A 171 -8.60 12.60 4.58
CA GLY A 171 -8.71 13.78 5.44
C GLY A 171 -9.42 13.47 6.75
N GLU A 172 -10.49 12.70 6.71
CA GLU A 172 -11.20 12.24 7.90
C GLU A 172 -10.32 11.32 8.75
N ALA A 173 -9.73 10.27 8.14
CA ALA A 173 -8.93 9.30 8.87
C ALA A 173 -7.68 9.91 9.54
N LEU A 174 -7.06 10.92 8.92
CA LEU A 174 -5.86 11.57 9.45
C LEU A 174 -6.14 12.85 10.26
N ASN A 175 -7.41 13.24 10.44
CA ASN A 175 -7.80 14.54 11.01
C ASN A 175 -7.22 15.74 10.24
N LEU A 176 -7.17 15.62 8.91
CA LEU A 176 -6.74 16.62 7.95
C LEU A 176 -7.92 17.07 7.07
N SER A 177 -8.93 17.71 7.66
CA SER A 177 -10.15 18.12 6.94
C SER A 177 -9.88 19.05 5.75
N ALA A 178 -8.79 19.84 5.80
CA ALA A 178 -8.34 20.68 4.68
C ALA A 178 -8.01 19.87 3.41
N LEU A 179 -7.71 18.57 3.53
CA LEU A 179 -7.36 17.71 2.41
C LEU A 179 -8.51 17.57 1.41
N ALA A 180 -9.76 17.52 1.88
CA ALA A 180 -10.94 17.41 1.02
C ALA A 180 -11.08 18.60 0.06
N ALA A 181 -10.67 19.79 0.50
CA ALA A 181 -10.73 21.03 -0.25
C ALA A 181 -9.57 21.23 -1.24
N LEU A 182 -8.60 20.30 -1.29
CA LEU A 182 -7.45 20.47 -2.17
C LEU A 182 -7.83 20.37 -3.65
N PRO A 183 -7.27 21.25 -4.50
CA PRO A 183 -7.43 21.22 -5.95
C PRO A 183 -6.53 20.14 -6.57
N PHE A 184 -6.54 18.93 -6.01
CA PHE A 184 -5.81 17.79 -6.54
C PHE A 184 -6.72 16.97 -7.46
N SER A 185 -6.23 16.59 -8.63
CA SER A 185 -7.06 15.92 -9.64
C SER A 185 -7.59 14.58 -9.12
N ARG A 186 -8.92 14.39 -9.18
CA ARG A 186 -9.55 13.12 -8.81
C ARG A 186 -9.35 12.03 -9.86
N HIS A 187 -8.84 12.41 -11.03
CA HIS A 187 -8.35 11.52 -12.07
C HIS A 187 -7.43 10.45 -11.49
N ALA A 188 -6.57 10.83 -10.53
CA ALA A 188 -5.65 9.91 -9.87
C ALA A 188 -6.34 8.63 -9.38
N TRP A 189 -7.63 8.65 -9.02
CA TRP A 189 -8.37 7.48 -8.52
C TRP A 189 -9.40 6.92 -9.52
N GLY A 190 -9.20 7.13 -10.82
CA GLY A 190 -10.13 6.65 -11.86
C GLY A 190 -11.46 7.41 -11.88
N ARG A 191 -11.51 8.58 -11.23
CA ARG A 191 -12.70 9.43 -11.11
C ARG A 191 -12.50 10.67 -11.98
N GLN A 192 -13.24 10.75 -13.09
CA GLN A 192 -13.28 11.87 -14.04
C GLN A 192 -11.92 12.33 -14.60
N CYS A 193 -11.77 12.21 -15.91
CA CYS A 193 -10.67 12.83 -16.64
C CYS A 193 -11.13 14.22 -17.10
N ASP A 194 -11.09 15.22 -16.21
CA ASP A 194 -11.21 16.61 -16.64
C ASP A 194 -9.90 16.99 -17.35
N HIS A 195 -9.83 16.67 -18.65
CA HIS A 195 -8.67 16.89 -19.52
C HIS A 195 -8.14 18.33 -19.54
N ALA A 196 -8.86 19.29 -18.96
CA ALA A 196 -8.55 20.71 -19.01
C ALA A 196 -7.50 21.19 -17.99
N SER A 197 -7.01 20.37 -17.05
CA SER A 197 -5.98 20.85 -16.11
C SER A 197 -5.11 19.73 -15.52
N ILE A 198 -3.93 19.49 -16.11
CA ILE A 198 -2.81 18.93 -15.35
C ILE A 198 -2.35 20.07 -14.45
N PRO A 199 -2.67 20.07 -13.14
CA PRO A 199 -2.51 21.29 -12.40
C PRO A 199 -1.05 21.48 -12.00
N LYS A 200 -0.66 22.74 -11.76
CA LYS A 200 0.51 23.13 -10.95
C LYS A 200 0.40 22.64 -9.47
N SER A 201 -0.48 21.68 -9.18
CA SER A 201 -0.99 21.30 -7.85
C SER A 201 -0.02 20.51 -7.01
N LEU A 202 1.11 20.03 -7.54
CA LEU A 202 2.03 19.21 -6.75
C LEU A 202 2.73 20.02 -5.67
N GLU A 203 3.24 21.20 -6.03
CA GLU A 203 3.81 22.13 -5.06
C GLU A 203 2.73 22.58 -4.07
N THR A 204 1.54 22.91 -4.56
CA THR A 204 0.40 23.27 -3.70
C THR A 204 0.00 22.16 -2.74
N LEU A 205 0.10 20.90 -3.16
CA LEU A 205 -0.21 19.75 -2.31
C LEU A 205 0.85 19.56 -1.24
N LEU A 206 2.13 19.63 -1.61
CA LEU A 206 3.23 19.57 -0.64
C LEU A 206 3.09 20.71 0.36
N ASP A 207 2.88 21.94 -0.10
CA ASP A 207 2.67 23.10 0.76
C ASP A 207 1.47 22.88 1.67
N ALA A 208 0.31 22.46 1.17
CA ALA A 208 -0.86 22.23 2.01
C ALA A 208 -0.63 21.14 3.07
N VAL A 209 0.04 20.04 2.70
CA VAL A 209 0.41 18.98 3.65
C VAL A 209 1.39 19.53 4.68
N TYR A 210 2.41 20.28 4.27
CA TYR A 210 3.40 20.87 5.18
C TYR A 210 2.84 21.97 6.09
N GLN A 211 1.85 22.73 5.62
CA GLN A 211 1.20 23.80 6.39
C GLN A 211 0.11 23.28 7.32
N ALA A 212 -0.39 22.05 7.12
CA ALA A 212 -1.35 21.46 8.04
C ALA A 212 -0.72 21.29 9.44
N GLU A 213 -1.25 22.07 10.39
CA GLU A 213 -0.78 22.21 11.78
C GLU A 213 -0.50 20.90 12.55
N PRO A 214 -1.20 19.76 12.32
CA PRO A 214 -0.87 18.52 13.02
C PRO A 214 0.59 18.09 12.84
N LEU A 215 1.15 18.21 11.63
CA LEU A 215 2.50 17.73 11.31
C LEU A 215 3.62 18.61 11.87
N ARG A 216 3.34 19.88 12.22
CA ARG A 216 4.33 20.77 12.85
C ARG A 216 4.62 20.37 14.28
N SER A 217 3.60 19.93 15.02
CA SER A 217 3.73 19.50 16.42
C SER A 217 4.61 18.25 16.60
N PHE A 218 4.81 17.47 15.53
CA PHE A 218 5.63 16.25 15.53
C PHE A 218 7.13 16.49 15.27
N ARG A 219 7.58 17.74 15.05
CA ARG A 219 9.02 18.10 15.00
C ARG A 219 9.67 18.15 16.39
N ARG A 220 9.40 17.18 17.27
CA ARG A 220 10.30 16.98 18.41
C ARG A 220 11.52 16.21 17.89
N PRO A 221 12.75 16.71 18.09
CA PRO A 221 13.94 15.96 17.73
C PRO A 221 13.89 14.60 18.44
N LEU A 222 14.08 13.53 17.65
CA LEU A 222 14.23 12.15 18.14
C LEU A 222 15.49 12.01 18.99
#